data_AF-A0A437K911-F1
#
_entry.id   AF-A0A437K911-F1
#
_cell.length_a   1.000
_cell.length_b   1.000
_cell.length_c   1.000
_cell.angle_alpha   90.00
_cell.angle_beta   90.00
_cell.angle_gamma   90.00
#
_symmetry.space_group_name_H-M   'P 1'
#
loop_
_entity.id
_entity.type
_entity.pdbx_description
1 polymer ?
#
loop_
_entity_poly.entity_id
_entity_poly.type
_entity_poly.pdbx_seq_one_letter_code
_entity_poly.pdbx_strand_id
1 'polypeptide(L)' 'MALRLIGSSLTFIIMLLITVILLPDYLHINENLSKILFTIPIMVWLAISKEKWWFKLGSLFLGAILFILFIVLFIP' A
#
# COMPACT_ATOMS: atom_id res chain seq x y z
N MET A 1 -20.11 -4.59 2.25
CA MET A 1 -18.93 -5.24 1.65
C MET A 1 -18.07 -4.27 0.85
N ALA A 2 -18.64 -3.56 -0.15
CA ALA A 2 -17.89 -2.59 -0.96
C ALA A 2 -17.18 -1.48 -0.15
N LEU A 3 -17.84 -0.90 0.86
CA LEU A 3 -17.26 0.15 1.72
C LEU A 3 -16.01 -0.31 2.51
N ARG A 4 -15.97 -1.57 2.96
CA ARG A 4 -14.78 -2.16 3.61
C ARG A 4 -13.63 -2.35 2.62
N LEU A 5 -13.96 -2.70 1.38
CA LEU A 5 -12.99 -2.90 0.31
C LEU A 5 -12.37 -1.58 -0.13
N ILE A 6 -13.20 -0.53 -0.26
CA ILE A 6 -12.73 0.84 -0.54
C ILE A 6 -11.86 1.35 0.62
N GLY A 7 -12.31 1.19 1.87
CA GLY A 7 -11.54 1.62 3.04
C GLY A 7 -10.18 0.93 3.15
N SER A 8 -10.14 -0.39 2.94
CA SER A 8 -8.89 -1.16 2.94
C SER A 8 -7.95 -0.77 1.79
N SER A 9 -8.50 -0.56 0.59
CA SER A 9 -7.73 -0.06 -0.55
C SER A 9 -7.17 1.34 -0.29
N LEU A 10 -7.95 2.23 0.35
CA LEU A 10 -7.52 3.60 0.65
C LEU A 10 -6.35 3.59 1.64
N THR A 11 -6.42 2.76 2.69
CA THR A 11 -5.31 2.64 3.64
C THR A 11 -4.07 2.07 2.97
N PHE A 12 -4.24 1.13 2.03
CA PHE A 12 -3.12 0.58 1.26
C PHE A 12 -2.42 1.64 0.41
N ILE A 13 -3.18 2.52 -0.24
CA ILE A 13 -2.65 3.63 -1.04
C ILE A 13 -1.88 4.63 -0.16
N ILE A 14 -2.45 5.01 0.99
CA ILE A 14 -1.78 5.92 1.94
C ILE A 14 -0.45 5.31 2.42
N MET A 15 -0.46 4.00 2.72
CA MET A 15 0.73 3.29 3.18
C MET A 15 1.80 3.20 2.08
N LEU A 16 1.39 2.96 0.83
CA LEU A 16 2.28 2.99 -0.33
C LEU A 16 2.91 4.37 -0.53
N LEU A 17 2.11 5.43 -0.44
CA LEU A 17 2.56 6.81 -0.62
C LEU A 17 3.59 7.21 0.43
N ILE A 18 3.33 6.89 1.70
CA ILE A 18 4.26 7.14 2.79
C ILE A 18 5.57 6.40 2.54
N THR A 19 5.51 5.16 2.09
CA THR A 19 6.70 4.34 2.06
C THR A 19 7.53 4.54 0.80
N VAL A 20 6.91 4.70 -0.36
CA VAL A 20 7.60 4.82 -1.65
C VAL A 20 8.05 6.24 -1.95
N ILE A 21 7.34 7.26 -1.46
CA ILE A 21 7.68 8.67 -1.72
C ILE A 21 8.20 9.29 -0.43
N LEU A 22 7.39 9.26 0.63
CA LEU A 22 7.66 10.08 1.81
C LEU A 22 8.92 9.63 2.58
N LEU A 23 9.12 8.32 2.74
CA LEU A 23 10.30 7.77 3.40
C LEU A 23 11.61 8.01 2.65
N PRO A 24 11.74 7.68 1.35
CA PRO A 24 12.98 7.89 0.64
C PRO A 24 13.24 9.37 0.34
N ASP A 25 12.26 10.14 -0.14
CA ASP A 25 12.48 11.55 -0.52
C ASP A 25 12.62 12.49 0.68
N TYR A 26 11.80 12.35 1.74
CA TYR A 26 11.79 13.32 2.84
C TYR A 26 12.67 12.89 4.02
N LEU A 27 12.77 11.58 4.27
CA LEU A 27 13.57 11.06 5.38
C LEU A 27 14.96 10.56 4.93
N HIS A 28 15.29 10.62 3.63
CA HIS A 28 16.53 10.09 3.05
C HIS A 28 16.80 8.64 3.45
N ILE A 29 15.75 7.87 3.73
CA ILE A 29 15.87 6.46 4.09
C ILE A 29 16.17 5.67 2.83
N ASN A 30 17.20 4.82 2.90
CA ASN A 30 17.59 3.93 1.80
C ASN A 30 16.37 3.18 1.25
N GLU A 31 16.22 3.13 -0.08
CA GLU A 31 15.11 2.46 -0.78
C GLU A 31 14.88 1.02 -0.29
N ASN A 32 15.96 0.30 0.04
CA ASN A 32 15.86 -1.06 0.57
C ASN A 32 15.19 -1.11 1.95
N LEU A 33 15.48 -0.14 2.83
CA LEU A 33 14.85 -0.04 4.14
C LEU A 33 13.39 0.41 4.01
N SER A 34 13.08 1.32 3.10
CA SER A 34 11.72 1.69 2.76
C SER A 34 10.89 0.47 2.31
N LYS A 35 11.39 -0.34 1.37
CA LYS A 35 10.71 -1.56 0.90
C LYS A 35 10.41 -2.55 2.03
N ILE A 36 11.34 -2.72 2.97
CA ILE A 36 11.14 -3.57 4.15
C ILE A 36 10.07 -2.97 5.07
N LEU A 37 10.12 -1.67 5.32
CA LEU A 37 9.13 -0.93 6.11
C LEU A 37 7.72 -1.02 5.53
N PHE A 38 7.60 -1.16 4.21
CA PHE A 38 6.33 -1.37 3.54
C PHE A 38 5.78 -2.79 3.75
N THR A 39 6.68 -3.77 3.75
CA THR A 39 6.34 -5.19 3.80
C THR A 39 5.77 -5.59 5.17
N ILE A 40 6.28 -5.00 6.25
CA ILE A 40 5.86 -5.31 7.63
C ILE A 40 4.35 -5.03 7.86
N PRO A 41 3.83 -3.81 7.62
CA PRO A 41 2.43 -3.52 7.84
C PRO A 41 1.50 -4.23 6.85
N ILE A 42 1.96 -4.60 5.65
CA ILE A 42 1.22 -5.50 4.73
C ILE A 42 1.02 -6.87 5.37
N MET A 43 2.10 -7.45 5.89
CA MET A 43 2.05 -8.77 6.53
C MET A 43 1.14 -8.74 7.77
N VAL A 44 1.21 -7.68 8.56
CA VAL A 44 0.34 -7.47 9.73
C VAL A 44 -1.13 -7.34 9.31
N TRP A 45 -1.42 -6.58 8.25
CA TRP A 45 -2.77 -6.46 7.71
C TRP A 45 -3.31 -7.80 7.22
N LEU A 46 -2.49 -8.54 6.47
CA LEU A 46 -2.82 -9.86 5.95
C LEU A 46 -3.08 -10.85 7.10
N ALA A 47 -2.35 -10.75 8.21
CA ALA A 47 -2.54 -11.61 9.38
C ALA A 47 -3.80 -11.25 10.20
N ILE A 48 -4.09 -9.96 10.42
CA ILE A 48 -5.18 -9.50 11.30
C ILE A 48 -6.56 -9.59 10.62
N SER A 49 -6.64 -9.38 9.31
CA SER A 49 -7.94 -9.28 8.65
C SER A 49 -8.68 -10.63 8.62
N LYS A 50 -9.93 -10.66 9.07
CA LYS A 50 -10.79 -11.87 9.04
C LYS A 50 -11.52 -12.07 7.70
N GLU A 51 -11.28 -11.17 6.73
CA GLU A 51 -11.88 -11.23 5.40
C GLU A 51 -11.33 -12.44 4.60
N LYS A 52 -12.13 -12.96 3.67
CA LYS A 52 -11.71 -14.05 2.78
C LYS A 52 -10.42 -13.65 2.03
N TRP A 53 -9.49 -14.59 1.91
CA TRP A 53 -8.16 -14.33 1.34
C TRP A 53 -8.22 -13.69 -0.07
N TRP A 54 -9.21 -14.09 -0.89
CA TRP A 54 -9.49 -13.51 -2.21
C TRP A 54 -9.85 -12.01 -2.17
N PHE A 55 -10.58 -11.56 -1.16
CA PHE A 55 -10.92 -10.13 -1.01
C PHE A 55 -9.68 -9.31 -0.63
N LYS A 56 -8.77 -9.87 0.16
CA LYS A 56 -7.49 -9.24 0.49
C LYS A 56 -6.61 -9.11 -0.74
N LEU A 57 -6.48 -10.19 -1.53
CA LEU A 57 -5.70 -10.16 -2.78
C LEU A 57 -6.26 -9.10 -3.73
N GLY A 58 -7.58 -9.07 -3.92
CA GLY A 58 -8.24 -8.07 -4.76
C GLY A 58 -7.96 -6.63 -4.31
N SER A 59 -8.07 -6.36 -3.01
CA SER A 59 -7.74 -5.03 -2.44
C SER A 59 -6.26 -4.66 -2.61
N LEU A 60 -5.36 -5.65 -2.50
CA LEU A 60 -3.92 -5.44 -2.62
C LEU A 60 -3.55 -5.08 -4.07
N PHE A 61 -4.08 -5.82 -5.04
CA PHE A 61 -3.92 -5.52 -6.46
C PHE A 61 -4.55 -4.19 -6.86
N LEU A 62 -5.76 -3.89 -6.40
CA LEU A 62 -6.42 -2.60 -6.64
C LEU A 62 -5.59 -1.42 -6.09
N GLY A 63 -5.12 -1.53 -4.84
CA GLY A 63 -4.28 -0.51 -4.22
C GLY A 63 -2.96 -0.32 -4.96
N ALA A 64 -2.30 -1.41 -5.38
CA ALA A 64 -1.06 -1.35 -6.14
C ALA A 64 -1.25 -0.73 -7.53
N ILE A 65 -2.28 -1.12 -8.27
CA ILE A 65 -2.57 -0.57 -9.61
C ILE A 65 -2.88 0.93 -9.53
N LEU A 66 -3.71 1.34 -8.58
CA LEU A 66 -4.04 2.75 -8.37
C LEU A 66 -2.81 3.57 -7.98
N PHE A 67 -1.92 2.98 -7.18
CA PHE A 67 -0.68 3.64 -6.78
C PHE A 67 0.32 3.77 -7.94
N ILE A 68 0.48 2.74 -8.76
CA ILE A 68 1.31 2.82 -9.97
C ILE A 68 0.74 3.87 -10.93
N LEU A 69 -0.58 3.90 -11.14
CA LEU A 69 -1.24 4.94 -11.93
C LEU A 69 -0.98 6.34 -11.35
N PHE A 70 -1.04 6.49 -10.03
CA PHE A 70 -0.75 7.75 -9.36
C PHE A 70 0.70 8.20 -9.61
N ILE A 71 1.67 7.31 -9.47
CA ILE A 71 3.08 7.61 -9.78
C ILE A 71 3.22 8.04 -11.23
N VAL A 72 2.73 7.24 -12.18
CA VAL A 72 2.88 7.51 -13.63
C VAL A 72 2.20 8.81 -14.06
N LEU A 73 1.09 9.21 -13.42
CA LEU A 73 0.32 10.40 -13.78
C LEU A 73 0.77 11.68 -13.07
N PHE A 74 1.28 11.58 -11.83
CA PHE A 74 1.56 12.74 -10.99
C PHE A 74 3.04 12.92 -10.62
N ILE A 75 3.86 11.89 -10.77
CA ILE A 75 5.30 11.96 -10.51
C ILE A 75 6.00 11.99 -11.88
N PRO A 76 6.66 13.11 -12.25
CA PRO A 76 7.27 13.29 -13.57
C PRO A 76 8.48 12.37 -13.81
#